data_AF-A0A8H4UZD6-F1
#
_entry.id   AF-A0A8H4UZD6-F1
#
_cell.length_a   1.000
_cell.length_b   1.000
_cell.length_c   1.000
_cell.angle_alpha   90.00
_cell.angle_beta   90.00
_cell.angle_gamma   90.00
#
_symmetry.space_group_name_H-M   'P 1'
#
loop_
_entity.id
_entity.type
_entity.pdbx_description
1 polymer ?
#
loop_
_entity_poly.entity_id
_entity_poly.type
_entity_poly.pdbx_seq_one_letter_code
_entity_poly.pdbx_strand_id
1 'polypeptide(L)'
;MVAEVNLYWIIYTHSYGSNINLPETKHALQTWRQDWTTLFEQPRSQFLQMGFHFAHLLAYGQSLRSPTKLQNSSAAIETIVIEMVHHSEIILNLAIETTDERTRHLTDHIYHIVTFSALTLCRLVHTYEGKLTAANHDVASLDNLVVRLVDWLRSIGLPCHAAHMLGGILAAQFHKLRPTYVRPELIGEIEMDSFNYESFTEDALLNPDLIGSEFFNIAMDMTPWPQWGSMSPFL
;
A
#
# COMPACT_ATOMS: atom_id res chain seq x y z
N MET A 1 -2.98 -21.13 2.05
CA MET A 1 -3.67 -21.31 3.35
C MET A 1 -2.70 -21.43 4.52
N VAL A 2 -1.95 -22.53 4.73
CA VAL A 2 -1.07 -22.65 5.93
C VAL A 2 0.02 -21.57 5.98
N ALA A 3 0.71 -21.34 4.86
CA ALA A 3 1.75 -20.30 4.77
C ALA A 3 1.21 -18.90 5.08
N GLU A 4 0.04 -18.55 4.52
CA GLU A 4 -0.61 -17.26 4.74
C GLU A 4 -1.04 -17.09 6.20
N VAL A 5 -1.66 -18.11 6.81
CA VAL A 5 -2.05 -18.07 8.23
C VAL A 5 -0.83 -17.88 9.13
N ASN A 6 0.27 -18.58 8.84
CA ASN A 6 1.52 -18.42 9.57
C ASN A 6 2.13 -17.02 9.37
N LEU A 7 1.99 -16.42 8.18
CA LEU A 7 2.41 -15.04 7.92
C LEU A 7 1.61 -14.05 8.77
N TYR A 8 0.28 -14.17 8.81
CA TYR A 8 -0.57 -13.33 9.66
C TYR A 8 -0.26 -13.51 11.15
N TRP A 9 0.12 -14.71 11.56
CA TRP A 9 0.56 -14.96 12.93
C TRP A 9 1.86 -14.20 13.26
N ILE A 10 2.83 -14.16 12.34
CA ILE A 10 4.06 -13.38 12.50
C ILE A 10 3.72 -11.89 12.62
N ILE A 11 2.86 -11.37 11.73
CA ILE A 11 2.42 -9.97 11.76
C ILE A 11 1.75 -9.67 13.11
N TYR A 12 0.82 -10.51 13.55
CA TYR A 12 0.14 -10.34 14.83
C TYR A 12 1.13 -10.35 15.99
N THR A 13 2.06 -11.31 16.03
CA THR A 13 3.00 -11.46 17.15
C THR A 13 4.02 -10.32 17.22
N HIS A 14 4.54 -9.88 16.07
CA HIS A 14 5.66 -8.94 16.01
C HIS A 14 5.24 -7.48 15.75
N SER A 15 4.01 -7.23 15.32
CA SER A 15 3.49 -5.89 15.01
C SER A 15 2.36 -5.45 15.95
N TYR A 16 1.94 -6.28 16.91
CA TYR A 16 0.95 -5.92 17.92
C TYR A 16 1.63 -5.34 19.17
N GLY A 17 1.39 -4.04 19.44
CA GLY A 17 1.89 -3.35 20.63
C GLY A 17 2.65 -2.06 20.33
N SER A 18 3.02 -1.32 21.38
CA SER A 18 3.62 0.02 21.27
C SER A 18 5.12 0.01 20.92
N ASN A 19 5.80 -1.13 21.02
CA ASN A 19 7.24 -1.28 20.80
C ASN A 19 7.53 -2.37 19.77
N ILE A 20 7.54 -2.00 18.49
CA ILE A 20 7.88 -2.93 17.42
C ILE A 20 9.38 -3.06 17.28
N ASN A 21 9.86 -4.30 17.32
CA ASN A 21 11.25 -4.64 17.03
C ASN A 21 11.40 -4.95 15.54
N LEU A 22 11.48 -3.89 14.71
CA LEU A 22 11.54 -4.02 13.25
C LEU A 22 12.64 -4.98 12.74
N PRO A 23 13.88 -5.00 13.30
CA PRO A 23 14.88 -6.00 12.93
C PRO A 23 14.43 -7.45 13.16
N GLU A 24 13.78 -7.72 14.29
CA GLU A 24 13.26 -9.06 14.61
C GLU A 24 12.09 -9.43 13.71
N THR A 25 11.17 -8.50 13.45
CA THR A 25 10.06 -8.70 12.51
C THR A 25 10.60 -9.03 11.11
N LYS A 26 11.60 -8.28 10.63
CA LYS A 26 12.25 -8.55 9.33
C LYS A 26 12.88 -9.93 9.29
N HIS A 27 13.58 -10.31 10.36
CA HIS A 27 14.18 -11.64 10.45
C HIS A 27 13.11 -12.73 10.39
N ALA A 28 12.03 -12.61 11.16
CA ALA A 28 10.92 -13.56 11.15
C ALA A 28 10.27 -13.69 9.76
N LEU A 29 10.07 -12.56 9.05
CA LEU A 29 9.54 -12.56 7.69
C LEU A 29 10.50 -13.24 6.70
N GLN A 30 11.81 -13.01 6.83
CA GLN A 30 12.82 -13.67 6.00
C GLN A 30 12.88 -15.18 6.26
N THR A 31 12.83 -15.61 7.52
CA THR A 31 12.73 -17.03 7.88
C THR A 31 11.47 -17.65 7.29
N TRP A 32 10.32 -16.99 7.43
CA TRP A 32 9.07 -17.44 6.80
C TRP A 32 9.22 -17.60 5.29
N ARG A 33 9.83 -16.63 4.60
CA ARG A 33 10.05 -16.73 3.14
C ARG A 33 10.91 -17.94 2.78
N GLN A 34 11.96 -18.22 3.57
CA GLN A 34 12.83 -19.37 3.38
C GLN A 34 12.09 -20.68 3.60
N ASP A 35 11.32 -20.81 4.67
CA ASP A 35 10.54 -22.01 5.02
C ASP A 35 9.52 -22.36 3.92
N TRP A 36 8.96 -21.33 3.28
CA TRP A 36 7.95 -21.49 2.23
C TRP A 36 8.49 -21.35 0.80
N THR A 37 9.83 -21.37 0.59
CA THR A 37 10.46 -21.15 -0.73
C THR A 37 9.85 -21.99 -1.84
N THR A 38 9.55 -23.27 -1.56
CA THR A 38 8.97 -24.19 -2.55
C THR A 38 7.60 -23.73 -3.08
N LEU A 39 6.83 -22.95 -2.30
CA LEU A 39 5.56 -22.37 -2.74
C LEU A 39 5.78 -21.17 -3.66
N PHE A 40 6.91 -20.46 -3.55
CA PHE A 40 7.24 -19.35 -4.43
C PHE A 40 7.59 -19.81 -5.85
N GLU A 41 8.06 -21.04 -5.99
CA GLU A 41 8.38 -21.69 -7.26
C GLU A 41 7.14 -22.24 -7.98
N GLN A 42 5.99 -22.30 -7.29
CA GLN A 42 4.75 -22.80 -7.88
C GLN A 42 4.10 -21.75 -8.80
N PRO A 43 3.35 -22.20 -9.83
CA PRO A 43 2.49 -21.31 -10.59
C PRO A 43 1.53 -20.58 -9.66
N ARG A 44 1.25 -19.31 -9.97
CA ARG A 44 0.34 -18.46 -9.20
C ARG A 44 0.83 -18.06 -7.80
N SER A 45 2.14 -18.11 -7.55
CA SER A 45 2.73 -17.67 -6.28
C SER A 45 2.63 -16.16 -6.04
N GLN A 46 2.20 -15.35 -7.02
CA GLN A 46 2.08 -13.90 -6.87
C GLN A 46 1.25 -13.47 -5.66
N PHE A 47 0.21 -14.24 -5.27
CA PHE A 47 -0.63 -13.86 -4.13
C PHE A 47 0.09 -14.08 -2.80
N LEU A 48 0.92 -15.13 -2.73
CA LEU A 48 1.82 -15.36 -1.62
C LEU A 48 2.92 -14.29 -1.55
N GLN A 49 3.44 -13.87 -2.72
CA GLN A 49 4.38 -12.76 -2.83
C GLN A 49 3.75 -11.44 -2.38
N MET A 50 2.53 -11.13 -2.81
CA MET A 50 1.79 -9.95 -2.35
C MET A 50 1.61 -9.97 -0.84
N GLY A 51 1.22 -11.11 -0.26
CA GLY A 51 1.11 -11.27 1.19
C GLY A 51 2.42 -10.98 1.91
N PHE A 52 3.53 -11.52 1.43
CA PHE A 52 4.87 -11.27 1.99
C PHE A 52 5.25 -9.79 2.00
N HIS A 53 5.01 -9.09 0.89
CA HIS A 53 5.28 -7.65 0.80
C HIS A 53 4.31 -6.83 1.65
N PHE A 54 3.05 -7.24 1.73
CA PHE A 54 2.04 -6.62 2.57
C PHE A 54 2.41 -6.72 4.06
N ALA A 55 2.97 -7.85 4.49
CA ALA A 55 3.48 -8.02 5.86
C ALA A 55 4.57 -6.99 6.21
N HIS A 56 5.47 -6.69 5.26
CA HIS A 56 6.47 -5.65 5.44
C HIS A 56 5.84 -4.26 5.53
N LEU A 57 4.87 -3.93 4.66
CA LEU A 57 4.17 -2.65 4.73
C LEU A 57 3.50 -2.42 6.09
N LEU A 58 2.88 -3.45 6.66
CA LEU A 58 2.30 -3.37 8.00
C LEU A 58 3.36 -3.16 9.08
N ALA A 59 4.46 -3.93 9.05
CA ALA A 59 5.55 -3.79 10.03
C ALA A 59 6.19 -2.39 9.97
N TYR A 60 6.41 -1.86 8.77
CA TYR A 60 6.95 -0.53 8.55
C TYR A 60 5.99 0.58 8.96
N GLY A 61 4.72 0.47 8.58
CA GLY A 61 3.69 1.46 8.95
C GLY A 61 3.54 1.60 10.46
N GLN A 62 3.56 0.47 11.18
CA GLN A 62 3.52 0.50 12.64
C GLN A 62 4.83 1.00 13.27
N SER A 63 5.98 0.69 12.66
CA SER A 63 7.28 1.22 13.11
C SER A 63 7.40 2.74 12.96
N LEU A 64 6.84 3.32 11.89
CA LEU A 64 6.77 4.77 11.69
C LEU A 64 5.93 5.48 12.75
N ARG A 65 4.91 4.80 13.28
CA ARG A 65 4.00 5.35 14.29
C ARG A 65 4.48 5.15 15.72
N SER A 66 5.46 4.28 15.97
CA SER A 66 5.99 4.08 17.32
C SER A 66 6.78 5.33 17.79
N PRO A 67 6.31 6.01 18.86
CA PRO A 67 6.84 7.31 19.26
C PRO A 67 8.27 7.26 19.82
N THR A 68 8.79 6.09 20.19
CA THR A 68 9.86 6.00 21.20
C THR A 68 11.27 5.86 20.64
N LYS A 69 11.45 5.45 19.38
CA LYS A 69 12.81 5.22 18.80
C LYS A 69 13.04 5.87 17.43
N LEU A 70 12.03 5.95 16.59
CA LEU A 70 12.21 6.39 15.20
C LEU A 70 12.20 7.92 15.04
N GLN A 71 11.45 8.64 15.90
CA GLN A 71 11.36 10.11 15.86
C GLN A 71 12.72 10.83 15.99
N ASN A 72 13.75 10.13 16.48
CA ASN A 72 15.07 10.70 16.70
C ASN A 72 16.06 10.45 15.54
N SER A 73 15.71 9.67 14.51
CA SER A 73 16.63 9.34 13.41
C SER A 73 16.00 9.54 12.04
N SER A 74 16.31 10.68 11.41
CA SER A 74 15.87 11.01 10.04
C SER A 74 16.28 9.94 9.02
N ALA A 75 17.47 9.34 9.15
CA ALA A 75 17.96 8.30 8.25
C ALA A 75 17.14 6.99 8.36
N ALA A 76 16.61 6.70 9.55
CA ALA A 76 15.76 5.53 9.75
C ALA A 76 14.37 5.73 9.12
N ILE A 77 13.80 6.95 9.22
CA ILE A 77 12.56 7.32 8.54
C ILE A 77 12.73 7.22 7.03
N GLU A 78 13.80 7.79 6.48
CA GLU A 78 14.17 7.70 5.07
C GLU A 78 14.20 6.26 4.57
N THR A 79 14.95 5.40 5.26
CA THR A 79 15.08 3.99 4.89
C THR A 79 13.71 3.30 4.88
N ILE A 80 12.88 3.54 5.89
CA ILE A 80 11.56 2.91 5.97
C ILE A 80 10.63 3.41 4.85
N VAL A 81 10.62 4.72 4.55
CA VAL A 81 9.80 5.29 3.48
C VAL A 81 10.17 4.68 2.13
N ILE A 82 11.46 4.60 1.82
CA ILE A 82 11.95 4.00 0.57
C ILE A 82 11.53 2.52 0.46
N GLU A 83 11.68 1.76 1.54
CA GLU A 83 11.28 0.36 1.59
C GLU A 83 9.77 0.16 1.44
N MET A 84 8.95 1.05 2.02
CA MET A 84 7.50 1.01 1.85
C MET A 84 7.07 1.36 0.42
N VAL A 85 7.74 2.33 -0.22
CA VAL A 85 7.52 2.62 -1.65
C VAL A 85 7.85 1.38 -2.48
N HIS A 86 9.02 0.78 -2.25
CA HIS A 86 9.46 -0.43 -2.96
C HIS A 86 8.47 -1.60 -2.84
N HIS A 87 7.99 -1.92 -1.63
CA HIS A 87 7.02 -3.00 -1.47
C HIS A 87 5.65 -2.69 -2.06
N SER A 88 5.22 -1.42 -2.01
CA SER A 88 3.97 -1.00 -2.63
C SER A 88 4.04 -1.17 -4.15
N GLU A 89 5.14 -0.75 -4.78
CA GLU A 89 5.37 -0.94 -6.20
C GLU A 89 5.35 -2.42 -6.61
N ILE A 90 6.00 -3.30 -5.84
CA ILE A 90 5.99 -4.74 -6.13
C ILE A 90 4.56 -5.29 -6.09
N ILE A 91 3.77 -4.97 -5.06
CA ILE A 91 2.39 -5.46 -4.95
C ILE A 91 1.54 -4.97 -6.13
N LEU A 92 1.67 -3.69 -6.49
CA LEU A 92 0.92 -3.09 -7.59
C LEU A 92 1.28 -3.72 -8.94
N ASN A 93 2.57 -3.91 -9.21
CA ASN A 93 3.02 -4.56 -10.45
C ASN A 93 2.57 -6.04 -10.49
N LEU A 94 2.75 -6.80 -9.41
CA LEU A 94 2.25 -8.16 -9.32
C LEU A 94 0.74 -8.23 -9.60
N ALA A 95 -0.05 -7.26 -9.11
CA ALA A 95 -1.49 -7.24 -9.32
C ALA A 95 -1.83 -6.98 -10.80
N ILE A 96 -1.26 -5.93 -11.39
CA ILE A 96 -1.51 -5.54 -12.78
C ILE A 96 -1.05 -6.63 -13.76
N GLU A 97 0.07 -7.29 -13.48
CA GLU A 97 0.59 -8.39 -14.31
C GLU A 97 -0.25 -9.68 -14.16
N THR A 98 -1.03 -9.80 -13.08
CA THR A 98 -1.93 -10.94 -12.85
C THR A 98 -3.25 -10.74 -13.61
N THR A 99 -3.20 -10.98 -14.92
CA THR A 99 -4.38 -10.96 -15.80
C THR A 99 -4.67 -12.38 -16.30
N ASP A 100 -5.36 -13.18 -15.50
CA ASP A 100 -5.94 -14.44 -15.96
C ASP A 100 -7.45 -14.49 -15.69
N GLU A 101 -8.16 -15.39 -16.36
CA GLU A 101 -9.63 -15.50 -16.25
C GLU A 101 -10.13 -15.70 -14.81
N ARG A 102 -9.26 -16.19 -13.91
CA ARG A 102 -9.59 -16.42 -12.50
C ARG A 102 -9.30 -15.21 -11.61
N THR A 103 -8.75 -14.11 -12.13
CA THR A 103 -8.54 -12.86 -11.39
C THR A 103 -9.86 -12.29 -10.83
N ARG A 104 -11.00 -12.56 -11.49
CA ARG A 104 -12.35 -12.19 -10.99
C ARG A 104 -12.87 -13.07 -9.84
N HIS A 105 -12.17 -14.15 -9.53
CA HIS A 105 -12.52 -15.13 -8.50
C HIS A 105 -11.53 -15.08 -7.33
N LEU A 106 -10.69 -14.04 -7.26
CA LEU A 106 -9.82 -13.84 -6.12
C LEU A 106 -10.66 -13.50 -4.90
N THR A 107 -10.14 -13.89 -3.73
CA THR A 107 -10.75 -13.50 -2.46
C THR A 107 -10.68 -11.99 -2.30
N ASP A 108 -11.70 -11.39 -1.67
CA ASP A 108 -11.74 -9.96 -1.36
C ASP A 108 -10.49 -9.45 -0.65
N HIS A 109 -9.86 -10.34 0.13
CA HIS A 109 -8.59 -10.11 0.80
C HIS A 109 -7.44 -9.68 -0.14
N ILE A 110 -7.35 -10.22 -1.35
CA ILE A 110 -6.32 -9.82 -2.31
C ILE A 110 -6.59 -8.40 -2.82
N TYR A 111 -7.85 -8.07 -3.13
CA TYR A 111 -8.21 -6.70 -3.51
C TYR A 111 -7.90 -5.72 -2.37
N HIS A 112 -8.15 -6.11 -1.12
CA HIS A 112 -7.78 -5.33 0.04
C HIS A 112 -6.26 -5.08 0.13
N ILE A 113 -5.42 -6.12 0.00
CA ILE A 113 -3.95 -5.97 0.01
C ILE A 113 -3.50 -4.97 -1.06
N VAL A 114 -4.03 -5.12 -2.26
CA VAL A 114 -3.67 -4.30 -3.42
C VAL A 114 -4.09 -2.84 -3.21
N THR A 115 -5.34 -2.60 -2.80
CA THR A 115 -5.84 -1.26 -2.54
C THR A 115 -5.14 -0.60 -1.36
N PHE A 116 -4.89 -1.33 -0.28
CA PHE A 116 -4.12 -0.84 0.86
C PHE A 116 -2.72 -0.35 0.43
N SER A 117 -2.04 -1.14 -0.38
CA SER A 117 -0.68 -0.83 -0.85
C SER A 117 -0.68 0.41 -1.73
N ALA A 118 -1.70 0.57 -2.57
CA ALA A 118 -1.88 1.75 -3.40
C ALA A 118 -2.16 3.01 -2.57
N LEU A 119 -3.08 2.94 -1.60
CA LEU A 119 -3.37 4.06 -0.71
C LEU A 119 -2.14 4.44 0.14
N THR A 120 -1.37 3.45 0.58
CA THR A 120 -0.10 3.65 1.27
C THR A 120 0.88 4.39 0.36
N LEU A 121 1.04 3.96 -0.89
CA LEU A 121 1.88 4.64 -1.87
C LEU A 121 1.42 6.09 -2.09
N CYS A 122 0.12 6.34 -2.31
CA CYS A 122 -0.40 7.69 -2.48
C CYS A 122 -0.04 8.60 -1.29
N ARG A 123 -0.20 8.09 -0.05
CA ARG A 123 0.17 8.83 1.15
C ARG A 123 1.67 9.12 1.21
N LEU A 124 2.52 8.13 0.97
CA LEU A 124 3.98 8.29 1.00
C LEU A 124 4.45 9.31 -0.03
N VAL A 125 3.96 9.21 -1.26
CA VAL A 125 4.35 10.11 -2.34
C VAL A 125 3.83 11.52 -2.04
N HIS A 126 2.61 11.68 -1.53
CA HIS A 126 2.07 12.98 -1.13
C HIS A 126 2.86 13.63 0.02
N THR A 127 3.19 12.86 1.07
CA THR A 127 3.86 13.38 2.26
C THR A 127 5.35 13.65 2.06
N TYR A 128 6.04 12.80 1.28
CA TYR A 128 7.50 12.82 1.15
C TYR A 128 8.00 13.22 -0.24
N GLU A 129 7.14 13.79 -1.09
CA GLU A 129 7.42 14.10 -2.50
C GLU A 129 8.79 14.74 -2.73
N GLY A 130 9.07 15.87 -2.07
CA GLY A 130 10.33 16.59 -2.26
C GLY A 130 11.58 15.77 -1.89
N LYS A 131 11.44 14.82 -0.97
CA LYS A 131 12.54 13.96 -0.50
C LYS A 131 12.71 12.74 -1.38
N LEU A 132 11.61 12.17 -1.86
CA LEU A 132 11.62 11.12 -2.88
C LEU A 132 12.27 11.64 -4.17
N THR A 133 11.91 12.84 -4.61
CA THR A 133 12.55 13.49 -5.77
C THR A 133 14.03 13.75 -5.52
N ALA A 134 14.42 14.22 -4.32
CA ALA A 134 15.83 14.40 -3.97
C ALA A 134 16.62 13.08 -3.92
N ALA A 135 15.97 11.98 -3.53
CA ALA A 135 16.50 10.62 -3.57
C ALA A 135 16.41 9.97 -4.96
N ASN A 136 16.10 10.74 -6.01
CA ASN A 136 16.05 10.30 -7.41
C ASN A 136 14.96 9.24 -7.70
N HIS A 137 13.85 9.26 -6.95
CA HIS A 137 12.65 8.49 -7.30
C HIS A 137 11.78 9.24 -8.31
N ASP A 138 11.27 8.53 -9.32
CA ASP A 138 10.36 9.07 -10.32
C ASP A 138 8.92 9.07 -9.78
N VAL A 139 8.54 10.17 -9.14
CA VAL A 139 7.19 10.41 -8.60
C VAL A 139 6.10 10.26 -9.68
N ALA A 140 6.36 10.70 -10.92
CA ALA A 140 5.38 10.62 -11.99
C ALA A 140 5.09 9.16 -12.39
N SER A 141 6.13 8.31 -12.39
CA SER A 141 5.96 6.88 -12.62
C SER A 141 5.11 6.21 -11.52
N LEU A 142 5.29 6.61 -10.26
CA LEU A 142 4.53 6.09 -9.12
C LEU A 142 3.05 6.50 -9.21
N ASP A 143 2.78 7.76 -9.54
CA ASP A 143 1.41 8.24 -9.75
C ASP A 143 0.74 7.50 -10.92
N ASN A 144 1.45 7.29 -12.04
CA ASN A 144 0.94 6.52 -13.17
C ASN A 144 0.69 5.04 -12.81
N LEU A 145 1.52 4.44 -11.95
CA LEU A 145 1.32 3.07 -11.46
C LEU A 145 0.01 2.94 -10.68
N VAL A 146 -0.31 3.92 -9.82
CA VAL A 146 -1.60 3.96 -9.10
C VAL A 146 -2.77 4.07 -10.06
N VAL A 147 -2.70 4.92 -11.08
CA VAL A 147 -3.77 5.07 -12.08
C VAL A 147 -3.98 3.78 -12.88
N ARG A 148 -2.90 3.12 -13.30
CA ARG A 148 -2.99 1.80 -13.94
C ARG A 148 -3.65 0.76 -13.04
N LEU A 149 -3.41 0.82 -11.73
CA LEU A 149 -4.05 -0.07 -10.78
C LEU A 149 -5.56 0.21 -10.64
N VAL A 150 -5.97 1.48 -10.63
CA VAL A 150 -7.38 1.86 -10.62
C VAL A 150 -8.11 1.25 -11.82
N ASP A 151 -7.51 1.37 -13.02
CA ASP A 151 -8.08 0.78 -14.23
C ASP A 151 -8.14 -0.75 -14.14
N TRP A 152 -7.09 -1.38 -13.64
CA TRP A 152 -7.07 -2.83 -13.41
C TRP A 152 -8.18 -3.26 -12.44
N LEU A 153 -8.34 -2.60 -11.29
CA LEU A 153 -9.40 -2.89 -10.31
C LEU A 153 -10.80 -2.73 -10.92
N ARG A 154 -11.03 -1.67 -11.70
CA ARG A 154 -12.32 -1.40 -12.35
C ARG A 154 -12.63 -2.36 -13.49
N SER A 155 -11.60 -2.94 -14.13
CA SER A 155 -11.78 -3.98 -15.15
C SER A 155 -12.26 -5.32 -14.59
N ILE A 156 -12.17 -5.52 -13.27
CA ILE A 156 -12.52 -6.79 -12.62
C ILE A 156 -13.98 -6.78 -12.18
N GLY A 157 -14.80 -7.56 -12.90
CA GLY A 157 -16.19 -7.79 -12.55
C GLY A 157 -17.12 -6.63 -12.90
N LEU A 158 -18.36 -6.70 -12.40
CA LEU A 158 -19.36 -5.66 -12.56
C LEU A 158 -19.18 -4.55 -11.50
N PRO A 159 -19.84 -3.38 -11.62
CA PRO A 159 -19.69 -2.28 -10.67
C PRO A 159 -19.94 -2.62 -9.19
N CYS A 160 -20.75 -3.64 -8.91
CA CYS A 160 -21.01 -4.14 -7.56
C CYS A 160 -19.90 -5.05 -6.99
N HIS A 161 -18.92 -5.42 -7.80
CA HIS A 161 -17.82 -6.28 -7.39
C HIS A 161 -16.85 -5.54 -6.46
N ALA A 162 -16.33 -6.21 -5.43
CA ALA A 162 -15.46 -5.61 -4.42
C ALA A 162 -14.25 -4.88 -5.03
N ALA A 163 -13.60 -5.48 -6.05
CA ALA A 163 -12.49 -4.85 -6.75
C ALA A 163 -12.90 -3.51 -7.41
N HIS A 164 -14.07 -3.47 -8.04
CA HIS A 164 -14.56 -2.27 -8.72
C HIS A 164 -14.85 -1.15 -7.71
N MET A 165 -15.52 -1.47 -6.60
CA MET A 165 -15.77 -0.51 -5.51
C MET A 165 -14.47 0.03 -4.92
N LEU A 166 -13.50 -0.84 -4.63
CA LEU A 166 -12.19 -0.46 -4.11
C LEU A 166 -11.39 0.39 -5.11
N GLY A 167 -11.53 0.13 -6.41
CA GLY A 167 -10.99 0.99 -7.47
C GLY A 167 -11.62 2.39 -7.48
N GLY A 168 -12.93 2.49 -7.21
CA GLY A 168 -13.63 3.76 -6.99
C GLY A 168 -13.07 4.56 -5.80
N ILE A 169 -12.92 3.90 -4.65
CA ILE A 169 -12.34 4.51 -3.44
C ILE A 169 -10.90 4.99 -3.70
N LEU A 170 -10.07 4.14 -4.30
CA LEU A 170 -8.68 4.49 -4.62
C LEU A 170 -8.61 5.70 -5.56
N ALA A 171 -9.44 5.75 -6.60
CA ALA A 171 -9.48 6.88 -7.52
C ALA A 171 -9.85 8.19 -6.82
N ALA A 172 -10.86 8.15 -5.94
CA ALA A 172 -11.29 9.31 -5.16
C ALA A 172 -10.17 9.84 -4.25
N GLN A 173 -9.47 8.93 -3.56
CA GLN A 173 -8.38 9.29 -2.67
C GLN A 173 -7.14 9.79 -3.43
N PHE A 174 -6.81 9.16 -4.56
CA PHE A 174 -5.73 9.61 -5.42
C PHE A 174 -5.99 11.03 -5.93
N HIS A 175 -7.18 11.30 -6.47
CA HIS A 175 -7.53 12.64 -6.97
C HIS A 175 -7.47 13.71 -5.87
N LYS A 176 -7.91 13.38 -4.65
CA LYS A 176 -7.81 14.27 -3.49
C LYS A 176 -6.35 14.63 -3.15
N LEU A 177 -5.43 13.67 -3.23
CA LEU A 177 -4.00 13.87 -2.91
C LEU A 177 -3.18 14.43 -4.08
N ARG A 178 -3.67 14.25 -5.31
CA ARG A 178 -3.03 14.60 -6.58
C ARG A 178 -3.97 15.37 -7.53
N PRO A 179 -4.50 16.54 -7.11
CA PRO A 179 -5.49 17.27 -7.91
C PRO A 179 -4.94 17.79 -9.25
N THR A 180 -3.62 17.98 -9.35
CA THR A 180 -2.93 18.48 -10.55
C THR A 180 -2.40 17.37 -11.45
N TYR A 181 -2.60 16.11 -11.10
CA TYR A 181 -2.12 15.00 -11.91
C TYR A 181 -2.87 14.98 -13.24
N VAL A 182 -2.11 14.99 -14.34
CA VAL A 182 -2.62 14.79 -15.69
C VAL A 182 -2.05 13.47 -16.19
N ARG A 183 -2.94 12.59 -16.64
CA ARG A 183 -2.54 11.28 -17.16
C ARG A 183 -1.67 11.48 -18.41
N PRO A 184 -0.48 10.87 -18.49
CA PRO A 184 0.27 10.82 -19.74
C PRO A 184 -0.56 10.04 -20.77
N GLU A 185 -1.11 10.73 -21.76
CA GLU A 185 -2.05 10.18 -22.73
C GLU A 185 -1.44 8.98 -23.49
N LEU A 186 -2.09 7.82 -23.41
CA LEU A 186 -2.07 6.85 -24.49
C LEU A 186 -2.87 7.48 -25.64
N ILE A 187 -2.21 7.77 -26.76
CA ILE A 187 -2.87 8.19 -28.00
C ILE A 187 -3.85 7.07 -28.39
N GLY A 188 -5.14 7.29 -28.13
CA GLY A 188 -6.21 6.34 -28.45
C GLY A 188 -7.42 6.47 -27.54
N GLU A 189 -8.41 7.22 -28.01
CA GLU A 189 -9.80 7.37 -27.54
C GLU A 189 -10.32 6.35 -26.52
N ILE A 190 -10.56 6.80 -25.28
CA ILE A 190 -11.83 6.61 -24.56
C ILE A 190 -12.04 7.88 -23.73
N GLU A 191 -13.08 8.67 -24.06
CA GLU A 191 -13.59 9.71 -23.16
C GLU A 191 -13.86 9.07 -21.80
N MET A 192 -13.06 9.44 -20.81
CA MET A 192 -13.23 8.99 -19.44
C MET A 192 -14.48 9.70 -18.90
N ASP A 193 -15.60 9.03 -19.07
CA ASP A 193 -16.92 9.51 -18.69
C ASP A 193 -16.87 10.05 -17.25
N SER A 194 -17.40 11.26 -17.10
CA SER A 194 -17.36 12.09 -15.91
C SER A 194 -17.50 11.25 -14.64
N PHE A 195 -16.47 11.28 -13.79
CA PHE A 195 -16.41 10.61 -12.49
C PHE A 195 -17.68 10.90 -11.68
N ASN A 196 -18.67 10.00 -11.74
CA ASN A 196 -19.80 10.02 -10.81
C ASN A 196 -19.27 9.63 -9.43
N TYR A 197 -18.85 10.64 -8.69
CA TYR A 197 -18.62 10.59 -7.25
C TYR A 197 -19.97 10.39 -6.56
N GLU A 198 -20.52 9.18 -6.65
CA GLU A 198 -21.48 8.77 -5.64
C GLU A 198 -20.72 8.60 -4.34
N SER A 199 -21.05 9.46 -3.38
CA SER A 199 -20.57 9.49 -2.01
C SER A 199 -20.75 8.11 -1.37
N PHE A 200 -19.76 7.23 -1.49
CA PHE A 200 -19.65 6.05 -0.64
C PHE A 200 -19.51 6.55 0.79
N THR A 201 -20.57 6.36 1.57
CA THR A 201 -20.65 6.78 2.97
C THR A 201 -19.49 6.16 3.75
N GLU A 202 -18.78 7.02 4.48
CA GLU A 202 -17.58 6.73 5.29
C GLU A 202 -17.81 5.65 6.36
N ASP A 203 -19.05 5.23 6.61
CA ASP A 203 -19.43 4.37 7.73
C ASP A 203 -19.12 2.88 7.56
N ALA A 204 -18.96 2.37 6.34
CA ALA A 204 -18.79 0.92 6.10
C ALA A 204 -17.36 0.40 6.35
N LEU A 205 -16.37 1.29 6.50
CA LEU A 205 -14.95 0.95 6.72
C LEU A 205 -14.53 1.01 8.21
N LEU A 206 -15.47 1.26 9.12
CA LEU A 206 -15.21 1.64 10.51
C LEU A 206 -15.13 0.46 11.50
N ASN A 207 -14.19 -0.47 11.29
CA ASN A 207 -13.73 -1.28 12.42
C ASN A 207 -12.32 -0.83 12.84
N PRO A 208 -12.20 0.00 13.90
CA PRO A 208 -10.91 0.53 14.36
C PRO A 208 -9.98 -0.56 14.92
N ASP A 209 -10.48 -1.78 15.18
CA ASP A 209 -9.67 -2.90 15.67
C ASP A 209 -8.99 -3.70 14.53
N LEU A 210 -9.30 -3.40 13.26
CA LEU A 210 -8.67 -4.07 12.13
C LEU A 210 -7.32 -3.41 11.79
N ILE A 211 -6.24 -4.20 11.86
CA ILE A 211 -4.88 -3.79 11.45
C ILE A 211 -4.94 -3.24 10.02
N GLY A 212 -4.67 -1.95 9.85
CA GLY A 212 -4.64 -1.29 8.54
C GLY A 212 -5.90 -0.50 8.19
N SER A 213 -6.98 -0.55 8.99
CA SER A 213 -8.19 0.26 8.81
C SER A 213 -7.90 1.77 8.77
N GLU A 214 -6.85 2.20 9.45
CA GLU A 214 -6.38 3.56 9.51
C GLU A 214 -5.68 4.06 8.22
N PHE A 215 -5.31 3.15 7.31
CA PHE A 215 -4.85 3.50 5.96
C PHE A 215 -6.01 3.81 5.02
N PHE A 216 -7.20 3.25 5.29
CA PHE A 216 -8.44 3.58 4.58
C PHE A 216 -9.07 4.87 5.11
N ASN A 217 -8.87 5.20 6.39
CA ASN A 217 -9.31 6.46 7.00
C ASN A 217 -8.37 7.64 6.65
N ILE A 218 -8.33 8.03 5.36
CA ILE A 218 -7.59 9.23 4.89
C ILE A 218 -8.26 10.53 5.37
N ALA A 219 -9.55 10.50 5.71
CA ALA A 219 -10.29 11.68 6.17
C ALA A 219 -10.08 12.00 7.67
N MET A 220 -9.64 11.03 8.48
CA MET A 220 -9.61 11.16 9.96
C MET A 220 -8.23 11.01 10.59
N ASP A 221 -7.19 10.54 9.88
CA ASP A 221 -5.86 10.42 10.49
C ASP A 221 -5.18 11.81 10.55
N MET A 222 -5.62 12.61 11.53
CA MET A 222 -5.00 13.85 12.00
C MET A 222 -3.67 13.58 12.73
N THR A 223 -3.17 12.33 12.78
CA THR A 223 -1.85 12.05 13.31
C THR A 223 -0.79 12.39 12.27
N PRO A 224 0.10 13.37 12.53
CA PRO A 224 1.15 13.72 11.58
C PRO A 224 2.07 12.51 11.36
N TRP A 225 2.24 12.10 10.10
CA TRP A 225 3.29 11.15 9.76
C TRP A 225 4.66 11.73 10.16
N PRO A 226 5.61 10.89 10.58
CA PRO A 226 6.88 11.37 11.10
C PRO A 226 7.61 12.22 10.04
N GLN A 227 8.04 13.40 10.45
CA GLN A 227 8.75 14.32 9.57
C GLN A 227 10.14 13.76 9.26
N TRP A 228 10.42 13.53 7.99
CA TRP A 228 11.77 13.18 7.52
C TRP A 228 12.66 14.43 7.60
N GLY A 229 13.16 14.74 8.78
CA GLY A 229 14.02 15.89 9.01
C GLY A 229 13.27 17.23 9.18
N SER A 230 13.45 17.81 10.36
CA SER A 230 13.71 19.23 10.56
C SER A 230 14.73 19.33 11.70
N MET A 231 16.02 19.30 11.40
CA MET A 231 16.96 20.04 12.24
C MET A 231 17.03 21.42 11.64
N SER A 232 16.42 22.40 12.32
CA SER A 232 16.88 23.77 12.16
C SER A 232 18.39 23.78 12.40
N PRO A 233 19.19 24.43 11.56
CA PRO A 233 20.56 24.73 11.92
C PRO A 233 20.46 25.72 13.08
N PHE A 234 20.64 25.26 14.30
CA PHE A 234 20.95 26.16 15.41
C PHE A 234 22.37 26.67 15.16
N LEU A 235 22.44 27.81 14.46
CA LEU A 235 23.49 28.82 14.60
C LEU A 235 23.14 29.71 15.79
#